data_AF-A0A6L2ZXY0-F1
#
_entry.id   AF-A0A6L2ZXY0-F1
#
_cell.length_a   1.000
_cell.length_b   1.000
_cell.length_c   1.000
_cell.angle_alpha   90.00
_cell.angle_beta   90.00
_cell.angle_gamma   90.00
#
_symmetry.space_group_name_H-M   'P 1'
#
loop_
_entity.id
_entity.type
_entity.pdbx_description
1 polymer ?
#
loop_
_entity_poly.entity_id
_entity_poly.type
_entity_poly.pdbx_seq_one_letter_code
_entity_poly.pdbx_strand_id
1 'polypeptide(L)'
;MKNPTLTKDDLIATGYGFGTAKTLITEGKRLMVERGYDYYTNSRLGRVPRYIMEQLLGCDIPTPELPQSDSEDNRQTVANPILTKYDLLALGYGTGQVSALLAQAKQDLVDEGFDYYAIPNLGSVPSSSLENILGFRPPALPQARQILRQELEARSLSCHNAKTQ
;
A
#
# COMPACT_ATOMS: atom_id res chain seq x y z
N MET A 1 11.76 5.01 -8.02
CA MET A 1 10.75 5.84 -8.72
C MET A 1 10.98 7.29 -8.33
N LYS A 2 11.12 8.23 -9.27
CA LYS A 2 11.24 9.66 -8.95
C LYS A 2 9.92 10.11 -8.32
N ASN A 3 9.94 10.65 -7.10
CA ASN A 3 8.73 11.18 -6.48
C ASN A 3 8.29 12.45 -7.24
N PRO A 4 7.15 12.47 -7.96
CA PRO A 4 6.75 13.63 -8.75
C PRO A 4 6.32 14.81 -7.88
N THR A 5 6.04 14.59 -6.59
CA THR A 5 5.53 15.60 -5.66
C THR A 5 6.28 15.54 -4.33
N LEU A 6 6.61 16.69 -3.77
CA LEU A 6 7.28 16.83 -2.49
C LEU A 6 6.31 17.29 -1.40
N THR A 7 6.50 16.75 -0.21
CA THR A 7 5.86 17.17 1.04
C THR A 7 6.84 17.96 1.90
N LYS A 8 6.32 18.59 2.97
CA LYS A 8 7.16 19.26 3.98
C LYS A 8 8.17 18.29 4.61
N ASP A 9 7.76 17.05 4.87
CA ASP A 9 8.62 16.06 5.53
C ASP A 9 9.74 15.58 4.58
N ASP A 10 9.48 15.50 3.27
CA ASP A 10 10.49 15.22 2.26
C ASP A 10 11.61 16.28 2.26
N LEU A 11 11.25 17.56 2.36
CA LEU A 11 12.22 18.66 2.46
C LEU A 11 13.01 18.62 3.76
N ILE A 12 12.37 18.23 4.87
CA ILE A 12 13.07 18.06 6.15
C ILE A 12 14.08 16.92 6.05
N ALA A 13 13.72 15.82 5.39
CA ALA A 13 14.63 14.70 5.14
C ALA A 13 15.84 15.11 4.28
N THR A 14 15.68 16.08 3.37
CA THR A 14 16.80 16.66 2.61
C THR A 14 17.70 17.57 3.45
N GLY A 15 17.29 17.96 4.66
CA GLY A 15 18.07 18.82 5.57
C GLY A 15 17.53 20.24 5.75
N TYR A 16 16.35 20.57 5.22
CA TYR A 16 15.72 21.86 5.48
C TYR A 16 15.10 21.89 6.88
N GLY A 17 15.21 23.04 7.56
CA GLY A 17 14.51 23.25 8.83
C GLY A 17 12.99 23.22 8.67
N PHE A 18 12.25 22.80 9.70
CA PHE A 18 10.79 22.69 9.68
C PHE A 18 10.08 23.98 9.20
N GLY A 19 10.52 25.14 9.70
CA GLY A 19 9.97 26.43 9.30
C GLY A 19 10.18 26.72 7.82
N THR A 20 11.41 26.54 7.34
CA THR A 20 11.79 26.72 5.93
C THR A 20 11.00 25.79 5.01
N ALA A 21 10.92 24.51 5.35
CA ALA A 21 10.16 23.52 4.58
C ALA A 21 8.68 23.90 4.45
N LYS A 22 8.06 24.37 5.55
CA LYS A 22 6.66 24.82 5.54
C LYS A 22 6.46 26.05 4.66
N THR A 23 7.35 27.03 4.73
CA THR A 23 7.30 28.23 3.91
C THR A 23 7.45 27.89 2.43
N LEU A 24 8.41 27.03 2.08
CA LEU A 24 8.63 26.61 0.69
C LEU A 24 7.41 25.90 0.09
N ILE A 25 6.75 25.00 0.85
CA ILE A 25 5.50 24.37 0.39
C ILE A 25 4.40 25.41 0.19
N THR A 26 4.30 26.41 1.06
CA THR A 26 3.29 27.47 0.95
C THR A 26 3.51 28.34 -0.29
N GLU A 27 4.75 28.76 -0.52
CA GLU A 27 5.12 29.54 -1.71
C GLU A 27 4.95 28.72 -3.00
N GLY A 28 5.36 27.44 -3.01
CA GLY A 28 5.16 26.55 -4.14
C GLY A 28 3.68 26.37 -4.50
N LYS A 29 2.80 26.30 -3.50
CA LYS A 29 1.34 26.28 -3.72
C LYS A 29 0.84 27.60 -4.31
N ARG A 30 1.28 28.74 -3.77
CA ARG A 30 0.90 30.06 -4.31
C ARG A 30 1.25 30.17 -5.79
N LEU A 31 2.47 29.75 -6.13
CA LEU A 31 2.99 29.78 -7.49
C LEU A 31 2.25 28.83 -8.45
N MET A 32 1.67 27.73 -7.94
CA MET A 32 0.76 26.87 -8.71
C MET A 32 -0.61 27.52 -8.93
N VAL A 33 -1.15 28.20 -7.92
CA VAL A 33 -2.40 28.97 -8.06
C VAL A 33 -2.22 30.12 -9.08
N GLU A 34 -1.09 30.83 -9.02
CA GLU A 34 -0.73 31.88 -10.00
C GLU A 34 -0.66 31.35 -11.44
N ARG A 35 -0.34 30.07 -11.64
CA ARG A 35 -0.36 29.39 -12.95
C ARG A 35 -1.75 28.95 -13.41
N GLY A 36 -2.80 29.19 -12.62
CA GLY A 36 -4.17 28.81 -12.91
C GLY A 36 -4.57 27.42 -12.41
N TYR A 37 -3.79 26.81 -11.51
CA TYR A 37 -4.16 25.52 -10.90
C TYR A 37 -4.91 25.72 -9.59
N ASP A 38 -6.23 25.91 -9.68
CA ASP A 38 -7.12 26.13 -8.52
C ASP A 38 -7.08 25.00 -7.48
N TYR A 39 -6.68 23.80 -7.89
CA TYR A 39 -6.49 22.65 -6.98
C TYR A 39 -5.56 22.96 -5.79
N TYR A 40 -4.58 23.86 -5.97
CA TYR A 40 -3.61 24.21 -4.93
C TYR A 40 -4.11 25.27 -3.94
N THR A 41 -5.30 25.83 -4.13
CA THR A 41 -5.95 26.72 -3.16
C THR A 41 -6.34 26.00 -1.86
N ASN A 42 -6.55 24.67 -1.92
CA ASN A 42 -6.98 23.87 -0.77
C ASN A 42 -5.90 23.85 0.33
N SER A 43 -6.23 24.36 1.52
CA SER A 43 -5.32 24.41 2.67
C SER A 43 -4.88 23.03 3.19
N ARG A 44 -5.68 21.98 2.97
CA ARG A 44 -5.38 20.59 3.39
C ARG A 44 -4.35 19.90 2.48
N LEU A 45 -4.10 20.45 1.28
CA LEU A 45 -3.10 19.90 0.37
C LEU A 45 -1.69 20.29 0.84
N GLY A 46 -0.96 19.33 1.41
CA GLY A 46 0.41 19.52 1.93
C GLY A 46 1.52 19.07 0.98
N ARG A 47 1.28 19.08 -0.34
CA ARG A 47 2.22 18.60 -1.36
C ARG A 47 2.28 19.51 -2.58
N VAL A 48 3.45 19.60 -3.21
CA VAL A 48 3.73 20.44 -4.39
C VAL A 48 4.58 19.64 -5.38
N PRO A 49 4.42 19.80 -6.71
CA PRO A 49 5.28 19.11 -7.68
C PRO A 49 6.76 19.46 -7.50
N ARG A 50 7.64 18.48 -7.73
CA ARG A 50 9.10 18.66 -7.58
C ARG A 50 9.65 19.78 -8.47
N TYR A 51 9.20 19.85 -9.74
CA TYR A 51 9.67 20.86 -10.68
C TYR A 51 9.39 22.30 -10.23
N ILE A 52 8.30 22.50 -9.48
CA ILE A 52 7.96 23.82 -8.92
C ILE A 52 8.93 24.20 -7.81
N MET A 53 9.28 23.23 -6.98
CA MET A 53 10.21 23.44 -5.88
C MET A 53 11.63 23.69 -6.40
N GLU A 54 12.06 22.96 -7.43
CA GLU A 54 13.34 23.20 -8.14
C GLU A 54 13.36 24.61 -8.74
N GLN A 55 12.27 25.05 -9.36
CA GLN A 55 12.15 26.41 -9.88
C GLN A 55 12.23 27.48 -8.78
N LEU A 56 11.63 27.23 -7.62
CA LEU A 56 11.60 28.18 -6.51
C LEU A 56 12.96 28.31 -5.80
N LEU A 57 13.70 27.21 -5.69
CA LEU A 57 15.02 27.16 -5.06
C LEU A 57 16.17 27.48 -6.04
N GLY A 58 15.95 27.33 -7.34
CA GLY A 58 16.98 27.51 -8.37
C GLY A 58 18.03 26.39 -8.40
N CYS A 59 17.74 25.25 -7.76
CA CYS A 59 18.63 24.10 -7.71
C CYS A 59 17.85 22.78 -7.76
N ASP A 60 18.51 21.73 -8.24
CA ASP A 60 17.96 20.38 -8.26
C ASP A 60 17.89 19.83 -6.84
N ILE A 61 16.68 19.48 -6.40
CA ILE A 61 16.48 18.90 -5.06
C ILE A 61 16.79 17.42 -5.16
N PRO A 62 17.81 16.87 -4.47
CA PRO A 62 18.07 15.44 -4.49
C PRO A 62 16.79 14.71 -4.10
N THR A 63 16.40 13.70 -4.87
CA THR A 63 15.22 12.91 -4.51
C THR A 63 15.54 12.29 -3.16
N PRO A 64 14.80 12.60 -2.08
CA PRO A 64 14.99 11.85 -0.86
C PRO A 64 14.67 10.42 -1.25
N GLU A 65 15.69 9.56 -1.17
CA GLU A 65 15.47 8.15 -0.99
C GLU A 65 14.77 8.08 0.36
N LEU A 66 13.45 8.21 0.34
CA LEU A 66 12.64 7.75 1.44
C LEU A 66 13.22 6.37 1.73
N PRO A 67 13.67 6.09 2.97
CA PRO A 67 14.00 4.72 3.32
C PRO A 67 12.81 3.96 2.80
N GLN A 68 13.07 3.05 1.84
CA GLN A 68 12.03 2.18 1.35
C GLN A 68 11.41 1.70 2.66
N SER A 69 10.13 2.01 2.87
CA SER A 69 9.44 1.44 4.02
C SER A 69 9.22 -0.01 3.64
N ASP A 70 10.33 -0.74 3.50
CA ASP A 70 10.54 -2.13 3.75
C ASP A 70 10.34 -2.25 5.27
N SER A 71 9.14 -1.89 5.74
CA SER A 71 8.55 -2.62 6.84
C SER A 71 8.48 -4.05 6.31
N GLU A 72 9.57 -4.79 6.46
CA GLU A 72 9.61 -6.21 6.15
C GLU A 72 8.36 -6.80 6.79
N ASP A 73 7.58 -7.49 5.97
CA ASP A 73 6.29 -8.01 6.37
C ASP A 73 6.51 -9.10 7.43
N ASN A 74 6.62 -8.68 8.69
CA ASN A 74 6.92 -9.52 9.84
C ASN A 74 5.75 -10.44 10.19
N ARG A 75 4.65 -10.46 9.41
CA ARG A 75 3.52 -11.37 9.67
C ARG A 75 3.97 -12.83 9.75
N GLN A 76 5.03 -13.22 9.03
CA GLN A 76 5.54 -14.60 9.11
C GLN A 76 6.13 -14.99 10.47
N THR A 77 6.66 -14.03 11.23
CA THR A 77 7.31 -14.30 12.51
C THR A 77 6.31 -14.33 13.67
N VAL A 78 5.07 -13.86 13.45
CA VAL A 78 4.02 -13.83 14.47
C VAL A 78 3.33 -15.20 14.54
N ALA A 79 3.03 -15.68 15.75
CA ALA A 79 2.37 -16.98 15.97
C ALA A 79 0.92 -17.05 15.44
N ASN A 80 0.26 -15.90 15.29
CA ASN A 80 -1.08 -15.77 14.72
C ASN A 80 -1.13 -14.56 13.76
N PRO A 81 -0.70 -14.72 12.50
CA PRO A 81 -0.74 -13.64 11.53
C PRO A 81 -2.17 -13.29 11.11
N ILE A 82 -2.36 -12.02 10.75
CA ILE A 82 -3.55 -11.59 10.01
C ILE A 82 -3.39 -11.97 8.54
N LEU A 83 -4.28 -12.84 8.08
CA LEU A 83 -4.35 -13.32 6.72
C LEU A 83 -5.35 -12.50 5.91
N THR A 84 -4.96 -12.23 4.68
CA THR A 84 -5.77 -11.56 3.67
C THR A 84 -6.23 -12.58 2.63
N LYS A 85 -7.21 -12.19 1.82
CA LYS A 85 -7.63 -12.95 0.63
C LYS A 85 -6.43 -13.40 -0.23
N TYR A 86 -5.40 -12.57 -0.37
CA TYR A 86 -4.27 -12.85 -1.24
C TYR A 86 -3.35 -13.94 -0.69
N ASP A 87 -3.21 -14.03 0.63
CA ASP A 87 -2.41 -15.08 1.26
C ASP A 87 -3.01 -16.46 0.92
N LEU A 88 -4.34 -16.61 1.01
CA LEU A 88 -5.02 -17.85 0.65
C LEU A 88 -5.01 -18.12 -0.87
N LEU A 89 -5.14 -17.09 -1.70
CA LEU A 89 -5.01 -17.26 -3.16
C LEU A 89 -3.61 -17.73 -3.56
N ALA A 90 -2.57 -17.19 -2.93
CA ALA A 90 -1.19 -17.58 -3.17
C ALA A 90 -0.89 -19.00 -2.66
N LEU A 91 -1.61 -19.48 -1.63
CA LEU A 91 -1.60 -20.90 -1.22
C LEU A 91 -2.31 -21.83 -2.23
N GLY A 92 -2.96 -21.29 -3.26
CA GLY A 92 -3.58 -22.06 -4.34
C GLY A 92 -5.10 -22.25 -4.22
N TYR A 93 -5.74 -21.64 -3.23
CA TYR A 93 -7.21 -21.70 -3.12
C TYR A 93 -7.89 -20.86 -4.21
N GLY A 94 -9.04 -21.32 -4.70
CA GLY A 94 -9.84 -20.59 -5.68
C GLY A 94 -10.52 -19.34 -5.09
N THR A 95 -10.80 -18.32 -5.90
CA THR A 95 -11.41 -17.05 -5.43
C THR A 95 -12.73 -17.24 -4.70
N GLY A 96 -13.59 -18.15 -5.17
CA GLY A 96 -14.85 -18.50 -4.50
C GLY A 96 -14.65 -19.24 -3.19
N GLN A 97 -13.72 -20.20 -3.15
CA GLN A 97 -13.35 -20.93 -1.93
C GLN A 97 -12.81 -19.96 -0.87
N VAL A 98 -11.87 -19.09 -1.24
CA VAL A 98 -11.32 -18.08 -0.32
C VAL A 98 -12.42 -17.17 0.23
N SER A 99 -13.37 -16.74 -0.61
CA SER A 99 -14.47 -15.91 -0.15
C SER A 99 -15.34 -16.63 0.88
N ALA A 100 -15.64 -17.91 0.66
CA ALA A 100 -16.41 -18.73 1.58
C ALA A 100 -15.67 -18.96 2.90
N LEU A 101 -14.38 -19.30 2.83
CA LEU A 101 -13.51 -19.49 4.00
C LEU A 101 -13.44 -18.23 4.87
N LEU A 102 -13.20 -17.07 4.26
CA LEU A 102 -13.14 -15.80 4.99
C LEU A 102 -14.49 -15.39 5.55
N ALA A 103 -15.60 -15.70 4.87
CA ALA A 103 -16.94 -15.42 5.38
C ALA A 103 -17.26 -16.29 6.60
N GLN A 104 -16.99 -17.60 6.51
CA GLN A 104 -17.22 -18.54 7.60
C GLN A 104 -16.35 -18.19 8.82
N ALA A 105 -15.05 -17.98 8.62
CA ALA A 105 -14.14 -17.64 9.72
C ALA A 105 -14.53 -16.35 10.46
N LYS A 106 -15.08 -15.36 9.75
CA LYS A 106 -15.62 -14.15 10.41
C LYS A 106 -16.90 -14.44 11.16
N GLN A 107 -17.78 -15.27 10.61
CA GLN A 107 -19.01 -15.63 11.30
C GLN A 107 -18.68 -16.34 12.62
N ASP A 108 -17.76 -17.29 12.58
CA ASP A 108 -17.29 -18.00 13.78
C ASP A 108 -16.72 -17.02 14.81
N LEU A 109 -15.92 -16.03 14.38
CA LEU A 109 -15.41 -14.97 15.26
C LEU A 109 -16.52 -14.08 15.85
N VAL A 110 -17.53 -13.75 15.05
CA VAL A 110 -18.68 -12.96 15.53
C VAL A 110 -19.50 -13.78 16.54
N ASP A 111 -19.68 -15.07 16.29
CA ASP A 111 -20.37 -15.99 17.19
C ASP A 111 -19.60 -16.17 18.52
N GLU A 112 -18.26 -16.10 18.48
CA GLU A 112 -17.38 -16.04 19.66
C GLU A 112 -17.44 -14.67 20.40
N GLY A 113 -18.10 -13.67 19.85
CA GLY A 113 -18.28 -12.33 20.43
C GLY A 113 -17.31 -11.26 19.93
N PHE A 114 -16.56 -11.50 18.85
CA PHE A 114 -15.67 -10.52 18.24
C PHE A 114 -16.40 -9.66 17.20
N ASP A 115 -17.20 -8.71 17.67
CA ASP A 115 -18.02 -7.80 16.85
C ASP A 115 -17.24 -7.03 15.76
N TYR A 116 -15.92 -6.83 15.96
CA TYR A 116 -15.05 -6.19 14.97
C TYR A 116 -15.13 -6.85 13.58
N TYR A 117 -15.34 -8.17 13.53
CA TYR A 117 -15.39 -8.92 12.27
C TYR A 117 -16.75 -8.86 11.55
N ALA A 118 -17.77 -8.26 12.18
CA ALA A 118 -19.07 -8.01 11.55
C ALA A 118 -19.02 -6.84 10.55
N ILE A 119 -17.93 -6.08 10.48
CA ILE A 119 -17.79 -4.92 9.59
C ILE A 119 -17.81 -5.37 8.11
N PRO A 120 -18.66 -4.75 7.26
CA PRO A 120 -18.71 -5.08 5.85
C PRO A 120 -17.37 -4.74 5.16
N ASN A 121 -16.99 -5.56 4.18
CA ASN A 121 -15.76 -5.40 3.39
C ASN A 121 -14.43 -5.56 4.16
N LEU A 122 -14.44 -6.05 5.40
CA LEU A 122 -13.20 -6.40 6.11
C LEU A 122 -12.49 -7.54 5.38
N GLY A 123 -11.34 -7.32 4.76
CA GLY A 123 -10.71 -8.29 3.84
C GLY A 123 -9.80 -9.34 4.49
N SER A 124 -9.83 -9.48 5.81
CA SER A 124 -8.81 -10.20 6.57
C SER A 124 -9.32 -10.84 7.85
N VAL A 125 -8.71 -11.96 8.25
CA VAL A 125 -8.98 -12.70 9.48
C VAL A 125 -7.68 -13.18 10.12
N PRO A 126 -7.65 -13.47 11.43
CA PRO A 126 -6.52 -14.17 12.05
C PRO A 126 -6.36 -15.58 11.46
N SER A 127 -5.12 -16.07 11.38
CA SER A 127 -4.84 -17.45 10.94
C SER A 127 -5.50 -18.51 11.81
N SER A 128 -5.61 -18.26 13.13
CA SER A 128 -6.25 -19.18 14.09
C SER A 128 -7.72 -19.45 13.75
N SER A 129 -8.43 -18.46 13.21
CA SER A 129 -9.85 -18.57 12.90
C SER A 129 -10.14 -19.51 11.73
N LEU A 130 -9.13 -19.80 10.90
CA LEU A 130 -9.26 -20.75 9.80
C LEU A 130 -8.91 -22.19 10.22
N GLU A 131 -8.38 -22.39 11.42
CA GLU A 131 -7.92 -23.69 11.91
C GLU A 131 -9.06 -24.71 11.99
N ASN A 132 -10.22 -24.30 12.51
CA ASN A 132 -11.41 -25.15 12.59
C ASN A 132 -11.97 -25.54 11.21
N ILE A 133 -11.78 -24.69 10.20
CA ILE A 133 -12.34 -24.88 8.85
C ILE A 133 -11.40 -25.71 7.98
N LEU A 134 -10.10 -25.43 8.03
CA LEU A 134 -9.09 -26.06 7.17
C LEU A 134 -8.42 -27.27 7.83
N GLY A 135 -8.54 -27.43 9.15
CA GLY A 135 -7.84 -28.45 9.93
C GLY A 135 -6.34 -28.17 10.12
N PHE A 136 -5.86 -27.00 9.69
CA PHE A 136 -4.51 -26.51 9.92
C PHE A 136 -4.50 -24.98 9.97
N ARG A 137 -3.45 -24.40 10.55
CA ARG A 137 -3.25 -22.94 10.60
C ARG A 137 -2.48 -22.46 9.37
N PRO A 138 -3.11 -21.76 8.40
CA PRO A 138 -2.41 -21.26 7.24
C PRO A 138 -1.35 -20.21 7.60
N PRO A 139 -0.15 -20.26 7.01
CA PRO A 139 0.87 -19.25 7.22
C PRO A 139 0.51 -17.96 6.45
N ALA A 140 1.03 -16.82 6.90
CA ALA A 140 1.04 -15.62 6.06
C ALA A 140 1.97 -15.85 4.86
N LEU A 141 1.81 -15.03 3.82
CA LEU A 141 2.76 -14.97 2.73
C LEU A 141 3.16 -13.51 2.53
N PRO A 142 4.40 -13.14 2.91
CA PRO A 142 4.93 -11.82 2.63
C PRO A 142 4.74 -11.47 1.15
N GLN A 143 4.24 -10.27 0.88
CA GLN A 143 4.09 -9.78 -0.50
C GLN A 143 3.18 -10.64 -1.41
N ALA A 144 2.25 -11.43 -0.86
CA ALA A 144 1.36 -12.32 -1.64
C ALA A 144 0.70 -11.65 -2.86
N ARG A 145 0.30 -10.38 -2.75
CA ARG A 145 -0.26 -9.59 -3.87
C ARG A 145 0.72 -9.42 -5.03
N GLN A 146 1.99 -9.15 -4.73
CA GLN A 146 3.03 -8.95 -5.73
C GLN A 146 3.37 -10.27 -6.41
N ILE A 147 3.47 -11.35 -5.64
CA ILE A 147 3.70 -12.71 -6.16
C ILE A 147 2.60 -13.08 -7.15
N LEU A 148 1.33 -12.98 -6.75
CA LEU A 148 0.19 -13.29 -7.62
C LEU A 148 0.17 -12.43 -8.88
N ARG A 149 0.53 -11.15 -8.77
CA ARG A 149 0.63 -10.25 -9.92
C ARG A 149 1.72 -10.70 -10.89
N GLN A 150 2.91 -10.99 -10.38
CA GLN A 150 4.03 -11.49 -11.18
C GLN A 150 3.69 -12.82 -11.87
N GLU A 151 3.01 -13.72 -11.17
CA GLU A 151 2.54 -14.99 -11.75
C GLU A 151 1.56 -14.78 -12.90
N LEU A 152 0.58 -13.88 -12.73
CA LEU A 152 -0.38 -13.55 -13.79
C LEU A 152 0.30 -12.90 -14.98
N GLU A 153 1.23 -11.97 -14.74
CA GLU A 153 2.04 -11.33 -15.78
C GLU A 153 2.88 -12.38 -16.52
N ALA A 154 3.57 -13.28 -15.81
CA ALA A 154 4.35 -14.36 -16.40
C ALA A 154 3.49 -15.33 -17.25
N ARG A 155 2.29 -15.69 -16.77
CA ARG A 155 1.32 -16.49 -17.53
C ARG A 155 0.88 -15.76 -18.80
N SER A 156 0.64 -14.45 -18.72
CA SER A 156 0.27 -13.64 -19.89
C SER A 156 1.39 -13.58 -20.94
N LEU A 157 2.65 -13.45 -20.51
CA LEU A 157 3.82 -13.42 -21.40
C LEU A 157 4.06 -14.79 -22.04
N SER A 158 3.95 -15.86 -21.26
CA SER A 158 4.05 -17.24 -21.75
C SER A 158 2.98 -17.52 -22.82
N CYS A 159 1.73 -17.12 -22.58
CA CYS A 159 0.65 -17.33 -23.55
C CYS A 159 0.81 -16.48 -24.82
N HIS A 160 1.42 -15.30 -24.73
CA HIS A 160 1.75 -14.49 -25.90
C HIS A 160 2.83 -15.17 -26.73
N ASN A 161 3.95 -15.59 -26.11
CA ASN A 161 5.06 -16.26 -26.80
C ASN A 161 4.65 -17.58 -27.47
N ALA A 162 3.71 -18.32 -26.87
CA ALA A 162 3.16 -19.55 -27.45
C ALA A 162 2.28 -19.33 -28.69
N LYS A 163 1.79 -18.10 -28.93
CA LYS A 163 0.97 -17.75 -30.10
C LYS A 163 1.79 -17.21 -31.27
N THR A 164 3.05 -16.83 -31.03
CA THR A 164 3.94 -16.22 -32.03
C THR A 164 4.89 -17.22 -32.68
N GLN A 165 4.87 -18.49 -32.25
CA GLN A 165 5.55 -19.63 -32.88
C GLN A 165 4.56 -20.42 -33.73
#